data_AF-A0A535F335-F1
#
_entry.id   AF-A0A535F335-F1
#
_cell.length_a   1.000
_cell.length_b   1.000
_cell.length_c   1.000
_cell.angle_alpha   90.00
_cell.angle_beta   90.00
_cell.angle_gamma   90.00
#
_symmetry.space_group_name_H-M   'P 1'
#
loop_
_entity.id
_entity.type
_entity.pdbx_description
1 polymer ?
#
loop_
_entity_poly.entity_id
_entity_poly.type
_entity_poly.pdbx_seq_one_letter_code
_entity_poly.pdbx_strand_id
1 'polypeptide(L)' 'KGREMVERGLAICTSLAPVIGYDAAAAISKEAHKTGKTIREVARTKTKLSEQELDRILDPASMTKPGLEGGPAAG' A
#
# COMPACT_ATOMS: atom_id res chain seq x y z
N LYS A 1 -1.71 19.04 -7.32
CA LYS A 1 -1.20 17.67 -7.61
C LYS A 1 -0.57 16.94 -6.41
N GLY A 2 -0.14 17.61 -5.33
CA GLY A 2 0.51 16.94 -4.20
C GLY A 2 -0.42 16.20 -3.23
N ARG A 3 -1.62 16.73 -2.92
CA ARG A 3 -2.50 16.15 -1.89
C ARG A 3 -2.99 14.74 -2.24
N GLU A 4 -3.50 14.53 -3.45
CA GLU A 4 -3.92 13.18 -3.90
C GLU A 4 -2.79 12.15 -3.89
N MET A 5 -1.55 12.54 -4.24
CA MET A 5 -0.40 11.64 -4.19
C MET A 5 -0.01 11.29 -2.75
N VAL A 6 -0.12 12.24 -1.83
CA VAL A 6 0.12 12.03 -0.39
C VAL A 6 -0.99 11.20 0.23
N GLU A 7 -2.25 11.46 -0.10
CA GLU A 7 -3.41 10.70 0.41
C GLU A 7 -3.39 9.25 -0.07
N ARG A 8 -3.14 9.03 -1.38
CA ARG A 8 -2.88 7.67 -1.89
C ARG A 8 -1.66 7.06 -1.23
N GLY A 9 -0.61 7.84 -1.01
CA GLY A 9 0.63 7.34 -0.42
C GLY A 9 0.45 6.86 1.02
N LEU A 10 -0.31 7.62 1.82
CA LEU A 10 -0.64 7.29 3.20
C LEU A 10 -1.52 6.04 3.26
N ALA A 11 -2.59 5.99 2.46
CA ALA A 11 -3.53 4.87 2.43
C ALA A 11 -2.83 3.55 2.02
N ILE A 12 -1.94 3.64 1.03
CA ILE A 12 -1.11 2.53 0.59
C ILE A 12 -0.15 2.07 1.71
N CYS A 13 0.50 3.02 2.40
CA CYS A 13 1.44 2.73 3.48
C CYS A 13 0.75 1.94 4.61
N THR A 14 -0.49 2.32 4.96
CA THR A 14 -1.32 1.62 5.96
C THR A 14 -1.63 0.19 5.54
N SER A 15 -1.90 -0.05 4.25
CA SER A 15 -2.20 -1.39 3.71
C SER A 15 -0.95 -2.28 3.61
N LEU A 16 0.22 -1.67 3.39
CA LEU A 16 1.51 -2.37 3.32
C LEU A 16 2.10 -2.67 4.71
N ALA A 17 1.86 -1.82 5.71
CA ALA A 17 2.42 -1.96 7.06
C ALA A 17 2.27 -3.37 7.69
N PRO A 18 1.12 -4.07 7.62
CA PRO A 18 1.01 -5.43 8.15
C PRO A 18 1.75 -6.50 7.32
N VAL A 19 2.06 -6.23 6.05
CA VAL A 19 2.69 -7.22 5.14
C VAL A 19 4.21 -7.11 5.14
N ILE A 20 4.73 -5.88 5.07
CA ILE A 20 6.17 -5.61 4.94
C ILE A 20 6.79 -4.97 6.19
N GLY A 21 5.96 -4.64 7.18
CA GLY A 21 6.35 -3.91 8.38
C GLY A 21 6.23 -2.39 8.22
N TYR A 22 5.96 -1.72 9.34
CA TYR A 22 5.79 -0.26 9.40
C TYR A 22 7.04 0.51 8.92
N ASP A 23 8.23 0.04 9.28
CA ASP A 23 9.50 0.69 8.91
C ASP A 23 9.72 0.68 7.39
N ALA A 24 9.49 -0.48 6.76
CA ALA A 24 9.59 -0.62 5.31
C ALA A 24 8.54 0.23 4.59
N ALA A 25 7.29 0.23 5.07
CA ALA A 25 6.22 1.04 4.49
C ALA A 25 6.54 2.54 4.56
N ALA A 26 7.05 3.03 5.70
CA ALA A 26 7.48 4.41 5.89
C ALA A 26 8.65 4.79 4.97
N ALA A 27 9.63 3.91 4.82
CA ALA A 27 10.78 4.11 3.93
C ALA A 27 10.34 4.24 2.46
N ILE A 28 9.43 3.38 2.02
CA ILE A 28 8.90 3.40 0.64
C ILE A 28 8.10 4.69 0.39
N SER A 29 7.27 5.12 1.34
CA SER A 29 6.50 6.37 1.21
C SER A 29 7.41 7.59 1.06
N LYS A 30 8.45 7.69 1.90
CA LYS A 30 9.47 8.75 1.79
C LYS A 30 10.22 8.73 0.46
N GLU A 31 10.65 7.56 0.01
CA GLU A 31 11.41 7.41 -1.23
C GLU A 31 10.54 7.71 -2.46
N ALA A 32 9.29 7.25 -2.49
CA ALA A 32 8.32 7.56 -3.54
C ALA A 32 8.10 9.08 -3.65
N HIS A 33 7.94 9.76 -2.50
CA HIS A 33 7.78 11.21 -2.47
C HIS A 33 9.04 11.96 -2.93
N LYS A 34 10.22 11.49 -2.53
CA LYS A 34 11.51 12.11 -2.87
C LYS A 34 11.89 11.91 -4.35
N THR A 35 11.57 10.76 -4.91
CA THR A 35 11.93 10.40 -6.30
C THR A 35 10.82 10.76 -7.31
N GLY A 36 9.63 11.12 -6.83
CA GLY A 36 8.45 11.33 -7.68
C GLY A 36 7.88 10.02 -8.26
N LYS A 37 8.35 8.86 -7.80
CA LYS A 37 7.87 7.54 -8.22
C LYS A 37 6.62 7.16 -7.46
N THR A 38 5.88 6.18 -7.98
CA THR A 38 4.73 5.65 -7.25
C THR A 38 5.18 4.73 -6.11
N ILE A 39 4.37 4.64 -5.05
CA ILE A 39 4.65 3.71 -3.95
C ILE A 39 4.75 2.27 -4.46
N ARG A 40 3.95 1.89 -5.47
CA ARG A 40 4.01 0.57 -6.11
C ARG A 40 5.40 0.25 -6.67
N GLU A 41 5.98 1.18 -7.43
CA GLU A 41 7.30 0.98 -8.04
C GLU A 41 8.43 0.90 -7.01
N VAL A 42 8.35 1.77 -6.00
CA VAL A 42 9.33 1.77 -4.92
C VAL A 42 9.18 0.50 -4.08
N ALA A 43 7.95 0.07 -3.79
CA ALA A 43 7.68 -1.14 -3.04
C ALA A 43 8.18 -2.37 -3.78
N ARG A 44 7.97 -2.47 -5.10
CA ARG A 44 8.54 -3.55 -5.93
C ARG A 44 10.06 -3.63 -5.84
N THR A 45 10.73 -2.48 -5.72
CA THR A 45 12.19 -2.41 -5.67
C THR A 45 12.74 -2.64 -4.26
N LYS A 46 12.04 -2.15 -3.23
CA LYS A 46 12.47 -2.18 -1.82
C LYS A 46 12.02 -3.43 -1.08
N THR A 47 10.98 -4.09 -1.57
CA THR A 47 10.41 -5.30 -0.99
C THR A 47 10.64 -6.47 -1.93
N LYS A 48 10.49 -7.69 -1.42
CA LYS A 48 10.53 -8.91 -2.24
C LYS A 48 9.16 -9.28 -2.82
N LEU A 49 8.18 -8.37 -2.76
CA LEU A 49 6.83 -8.62 -3.24
C LEU A 49 6.81 -8.61 -4.76
N SER A 50 6.16 -9.62 -5.35
CA SER A 50 5.89 -9.65 -6.78
C SER A 50 4.85 -8.60 -7.17
N GLU A 51 4.82 -8.23 -8.45
CA GLU A 51 3.83 -7.26 -8.96
C GLU A 51 2.39 -7.68 -8.68
N GLN A 52 2.09 -8.98 -8.71
CA GLN A 52 0.76 -9.50 -8.39
C GLN A 52 0.35 -9.29 -6.92
N GLU A 53 1.30 -9.47 -5.99
CA GLU A 53 1.03 -9.24 -4.56
C GLU A 53 0.86 -7.76 -4.27
N LEU A 54 1.72 -6.92 -4.87
CA LEU A 54 1.56 -5.48 -4.79
C LEU A 54 0.25 -5.03 -5.44
N ASP A 55 -0.15 -5.61 -6.56
CA ASP A 55 -1.41 -5.25 -7.21
C ASP A 55 -2.58 -5.60 -6.29
N ARG A 56 -2.62 -6.80 -5.70
CA ARG A 56 -3.65 -7.20 -4.73
C ARG A 56 -3.73 -6.32 -3.49
N ILE A 57 -2.58 -5.97 -2.90
CA ILE A 57 -2.50 -5.16 -1.67
C ILE A 57 -2.82 -3.69 -1.96
N LEU A 58 -2.41 -3.19 -3.12
CA LEU A 58 -2.59 -1.80 -3.55
C LEU A 58 -3.84 -1.59 -4.39
N ASP A 59 -4.69 -2.61 -4.54
CA ASP A 59 -5.87 -2.55 -5.38
C ASP A 59 -6.92 -1.63 -4.72
N PRO A 60 -7.32 -0.53 -5.37
CA PRO A 60 -8.30 0.39 -4.82
C PRO A 60 -9.70 -0.24 -4.65
N ALA A 61 -10.03 -1.33 -5.37
CA ALA A 61 -11.29 -2.06 -5.14
C ALA A 61 -11.24 -2.90 -3.86
N SER A 62 -10.06 -3.39 -3.45
CA SER A 62 -9.82 -3.93 -2.11
C SER A 62 -9.83 -2.84 -1.04
N MET A 63 -9.34 -1.63 -1.33
CA MET A 63 -9.35 -0.51 -0.37
C MET A 63 -10.73 0.15 -0.17
N THR A 64 -11.64 0.04 -1.14
CA THR A 64 -12.98 0.66 -1.09
C THR A 64 -14.07 -0.25 -0.54
N LYS A 65 -13.76 -1.53 -0.31
CA LYS A 65 -14.58 -2.34 0.59
C LYS A 65 -14.09 -2.10 2.01
N PRO A 66 -14.93 -1.61 2.95
CA PRO A 66 -14.57 -1.61 4.36
C PRO A 66 -14.48 -3.06 4.80
N GLY A 67 -13.29 -3.65 4.67
CA GLY A 67 -12.91 -4.94 5.22
C GLY A 67 -12.74 -4.78 6.72
N LEU A 68 -13.84 -4.57 7.41
CA LEU A 68 -14.00 -5.04 8.77
C LEU A 68 -13.75 -6.56 8.69
N GLU A 69 -12.53 -6.99 9.00
CA GLU A 69 -12.32 -8.34 9.50
C GLU A 69 -13.06 -8.44 10.84
N GLY A 70 -14.35 -8.75 10.71
CA GLY A 70 -15.22 -9.27 11.73
C GLY A 70 -15.82 -10.57 11.19
N GLY A 71 -15.02 -11.64 11.20
CA GLY A 71 -15.47 -13.04 11.21
C GLY A 71 -16.24 -13.60 9.99
N PRO A 72 -16.35 -14.94 9.88
CA PRO A 72 -17.16 -15.59 8.86
C PRO A 72 -18.62 -15.66 9.32
N ALA A 73 -19.56 -15.28 8.46
CA ALA A 73 -20.96 -15.71 8.57
C ALA A 73 -21.61 -15.68 7.19
N ALA A 74 -21.37 -16.75 6.44
CA ALA A 74 -22.37 -17.28 5.53
C ALA A 74 -23.33 -18.14 6.37
N GLY A 75 -24.64 -17.97 6.22
CA GLY A 75 -25.67 -18.78 6.88
C GLY A 75 -26.86 -17.95 7.34
#